data_AF-A0A7X7V4U5-F1
#
_entry.id   AF-A0A7X7V4U5-F1
#
_cell.length_a   1.000
_cell.length_b   1.000
_cell.length_c   1.000
_cell.angle_alpha   90.00
_cell.angle_beta   90.00
_cell.angle_gamma   90.00
#
_symmetry.space_group_name_H-M   'P 1'
#
loop_
_entity.id
_entity.type
_entity.pdbx_description
1 polymer ?
#
loop_
_entity_poly.entity_id
_entity_poly.type
_entity_poly.pdbx_seq_one_letter_code
_entity_poly.pdbx_strand_id
1 'polypeptide(L)' 'MQRIAAEDTVEFRQGEKHIYGTVLKGTKDDEGRMQYTILAEKLIYRGIPEEDILKDFGQDL' A
#
# COMPACT_ATOMS: atom_id res chain seq x y z
N MET A 1 7.06 -10.09 6.44
CA MET A 1 6.64 -8.68 6.47
C MET A 1 5.76 -8.47 7.67
N GLN A 2 5.93 -7.35 8.39
CA GLN A 2 4.95 -6.91 9.37
C GLN A 2 3.61 -6.59 8.68
N ARG A 3 2.53 -6.56 9.46
CA ARG A 3 1.17 -6.38 8.96
C ARG A 3 0.94 -4.91 8.62
N ILE A 4 0.68 -4.61 7.34
CA ILE A 4 0.32 -3.27 6.87
C ILE A 4 -1.10 -2.92 7.36
N ALA A 5 -1.23 -1.80 8.05
CA ALA A 5 -2.46 -1.24 8.59
C ALA A 5 -2.91 -0.01 7.80
N ALA A 6 -4.12 0.47 8.11
CA ALA A 6 -4.54 1.79 7.65
C ALA A 6 -3.69 2.85 8.36
N GLU A 7 -3.47 3.98 7.68
CA GLU A 7 -2.63 5.12 8.10
C GLU A 7 -1.12 4.88 8.01
N ASP A 8 -0.67 3.64 7.74
CA ASP A 8 0.73 3.36 7.46
C ASP A 8 1.19 4.06 6.18
N THR A 9 2.42 4.57 6.20
CA THR A 9 3.07 5.14 5.02
C THR A 9 3.90 4.07 4.35
N VAL A 10 3.63 3.79 3.08
CA VAL A 10 4.27 2.73 2.31
C VAL A 10 4.93 3.27 1.05
N GLU A 11 6.01 2.61 0.63
CA GLU A 11 6.51 2.67 -0.75
C GLU A 11 5.92 1.49 -1.52
N PHE A 12 5.29 1.77 -2.66
CA PHE A 12 4.73 0.75 -3.53
C PHE A 12 5.10 0.98 -4.99
N ARG A 13 5.12 -0.10 -5.75
CA ARG A 13 5.43 -0.08 -7.17
C ARG A 13 4.17 0.13 -8.00
N GLN A 14 4.25 1.01 -8.99
CA GLN A 14 3.24 1.15 -10.03
C GLN A 14 3.92 1.21 -11.40
N GLY A 15 3.87 0.11 -12.13
CA GLY A 15 4.68 -0.05 -13.34
C GLY A 15 6.17 0.04 -13.01
N GLU A 16 6.90 0.95 -13.65
CA GLU A 16 8.32 1.20 -13.38
C GLU A 16 8.58 2.23 -12.27
N LYS A 17 7.53 2.82 -11.70
CA LYS A 17 7.65 3.89 -10.71
C LYS A 17 7.53 3.38 -9.29
N HIS A 18 8.27 4.01 -8.39
CA HIS A 18 8.15 3.85 -6.95
C HIS A 18 7.41 5.06 -6.39
N ILE A 19 6.33 4.82 -5.66
CA ILE A 19 5.43 5.86 -5.16
C ILE A 19 5.30 5.70 -3.65
N TYR A 20 5.34 6.82 -2.94
CA TYR A 20 5.13 6.87 -1.49
C TYR A 20 3.70 7.35 -1.22
N GLY A 21 2.99 6.65 -0.35
CA GLY A 21 1.63 7.03 -0.01
C GLY A 21 1.15 6.43 1.29
N THR A 22 0.02 6.92 1.76
CA THR A 22 -0.62 6.47 2.99
C THR A 22 -1.69 5.45 2.68
N VAL A 23 -1.66 4.31 3.35
CA VAL A 23 -2.68 3.27 3.23
C VAL A 23 -3.99 3.79 3.81
N LEU A 24 -5.04 3.84 3.00
CA LEU A 24 -6.38 4.17 3.46
C LEU A 24 -7.11 2.93 3.97
N LYS A 25 -6.95 1.79 3.26
CA LYS A 25 -7.66 0.54 3.56
C LYS A 25 -6.99 -0.66 2.89
N GLY A 26 -6.95 -1.79 3.58
CA GLY A 26 -6.70 -3.12 3.01
C GLY A 26 -8.01 -3.89 2.75
N THR A 27 -8.09 -4.59 1.63
CA THR A 27 -9.21 -5.48 1.25
C THR A 27 -8.66 -6.79 0.69
N LYS A 28 -9.44 -7.86 0.73
CA LYS A 28 -9.13 -9.10 0.02
C LYS A 28 -9.81 -9.10 -1.35
N ASP A 29 -9.11 -9.60 -2.36
CA ASP A 29 -9.70 -9.90 -3.67
C ASP A 29 -10.49 -11.22 -3.65
N ASP A 30 -11.05 -11.60 -4.80
CA ASP A 30 -11.86 -12.82 -4.96
C ASP A 30 -11.05 -14.11 -4.74
N GLU A 31 -9.72 -14.04 -4.85
CA GLU A 31 -8.79 -15.14 -4.56
C GLU A 31 -8.29 -15.11 -3.10
N GLY A 32 -8.75 -14.15 -2.30
CA GLY A 32 -8.38 -13.97 -0.90
C GLY A 32 -7.04 -13.27 -0.66
N ARG A 33 -6.40 -12.74 -1.71
CA ARG A 33 -5.13 -12.00 -1.63
C ARG A 33 -5.36 -10.57 -1.16
N MET A 34 -4.42 -10.04 -0.38
CA MET A 34 -4.50 -8.68 0.13
C MET A 34 -4.18 -7.65 -0.96
N GLN A 35 -5.01 -6.62 -1.03
CA GLN A 35 -4.84 -5.44 -1.86
C GLN A 35 -5.12 -4.18 -1.04
N TYR A 36 -4.47 -3.08 -1.40
CA TYR A 36 -4.52 -1.84 -0.64
C TYR A 36 -5.04 -0.69 -1.50
N THR A 37 -5.76 0.21 -0.84
CA THR A 37 -6.09 1.54 -1.36
C THR A 37 -5.14 2.54 -0.70
N ILE A 38 -4.39 3.29 -1.50
CA ILE A 38 -3.31 4.16 -1.06
C ILE A 38 -3.56 5.57 -1.61
N LEU A 39 -3.47 6.57 -0.73
CA LEU A 39 -3.45 7.98 -1.10
C LEU A 39 -2.00 8.43 -1.27
N ALA A 40 -1.63 8.87 -2.46
CA ALA A 40 -0.34 9.48 -2.71
C ALA A 40 -0.55 10.84 -3.39
N GLU A 41 0.06 11.88 -2.83
CA GLU A 41 -0.13 13.27 -3.22
C GLU A 41 -1.62 13.69 -3.20
N LYS A 42 -2.30 13.63 -4.35
CA LYS A 42 -3.74 13.96 -4.52
C LYS A 42 -4.48 12.89 -5.32
N LEU A 43 -3.88 11.71 -5.50
CA LEU A 43 -4.41 10.62 -6.29
C LEU A 43 -4.67 9.41 -5.39
N ILE A 44 -5.78 8.71 -5.68
CA ILE A 44 -6.14 7.47 -5.00
C ILE A 44 -5.79 6.30 -5.90
N TYR A 45 -4.88 5.47 -5.42
CA TYR A 45 -4.47 4.21 -6.03
C TYR A 45 -5.26 3.09 -5.37
N ARG A 46 -5.97 2.27 -6.16
CA ARG A 46 -6.83 1.19 -5.66
C ARG A 46 -6.33 -0.15 -6.17
N GLY A 47 -6.53 -1.19 -5.37
CA GLY A 47 -6.22 -2.56 -5.76
C GLY A 47 -4.72 -2.82 -5.86
N ILE A 48 -3.89 -2.08 -5.13
CA ILE A 48 -2.43 -2.28 -5.12
C ILE A 48 -2.15 -3.60 -4.39
N PRO A 49 -1.62 -4.63 -5.07
CA PRO A 49 -1.32 -5.92 -4.44
C PRO A 49 -0.31 -5.76 -3.30
N GLU A 50 -0.43 -6.58 -2.27
CA GLU A 50 0.54 -6.58 -1.16
C GLU A 50 1.98 -6.82 -1.64
N GLU A 51 2.16 -7.66 -2.66
CA GLU A 51 3.47 -7.95 -3.27
C GLU A 51 4.12 -6.75 -3.98
N ASP A 52 3.32 -5.74 -4.34
CA ASP A 52 3.83 -4.49 -4.92
C ASP A 52 4.18 -3.46 -3.84
N ILE A 53 3.93 -3.74 -2.57
CA ILE A 53 4.37 -2.90 -1.45
C ILE A 53 5.80 -3.31 -1.07
N LEU A 54 6.73 -2.38 -1.26
CA LEU A 54 8.16 -2.61 -1.13
C LEU A 54 8.67 -2.36 0.29
N LYS A 55 8.15 -1.31 0.94
CA LYS A 55 8.53 -0.92 2.30
C LYS A 55 7.35 -0.32 3.03
N ASP A 56 7.28 -0.64 4.31
CA ASP A 56 6.41 0.02 5.28
C ASP A 56 7.31 0.91 6.16
N PHE A 57 7.03 2.21 6.17
CA PHE A 57 7.72 3.21 7.00
C PHE A 57 7.00 3.43 8.33
N GLY A 58 6.01 2.58 8.65
CA GLY A 58 5.13 2.69 9.80
C GLY A 58 5.79 2.66 11.19
N GLN A 59 7.08 2.35 11.35
CA GLN A 59 7.78 2.48 12.65
C GLN A 59 9.29 2.77 12.54
N ASP A 60 9.67 4.01 12.86
CA ASP A 60 10.65 4.38 13.91
C ASP A 60 10.69 5.93 14.03
N LEU A 61 9.80 6.49 14.87
CA LEU A 61 9.93 7.78 15.57
C LEU A 61 9.21 7.69 16.92
#